data_AF-A0A6L5ZIT7-F1
#
_entry.id   AF-A0A6L5ZIT7-F1
#
_cell.length_a   1.000
_cell.length_b   1.000
_cell.length_c   1.000
_cell.angle_alpha   90.00
_cell.angle_beta   90.00
_cell.angle_gamma   90.00
#
_symmetry.space_group_name_H-M   'P 1'
#
loop_
_entity.id
_entity.type
_entity.pdbx_description
1 polymer ?
#
loop_
_entity_poly.entity_id
_entity_poly.type
_entity_poly.pdbx_seq_one_letter_code
_entity_poly.pdbx_strand_id
1 'polypeptide(L)'
;MTSSEQTKMDQAKSAKQTLTRRAFVRGTGLGAGVIVTAAACTPGAPPGGPGPNGSTPTGPTGPTPELQLSNIQGNILAGFNKDHQRMLFFTFPSGAAAKQLLSTLQEQVANSEEVLAFNSRYKAAASSNSPLPSATW
;
A
#
# COMPACT_ATOMS: atom_id res chain seq x y z
N MET A 1 19.12 -35.84 -8.74
CA MET A 1 18.22 -34.67 -8.69
C MET A 1 19.06 -33.46 -9.06
N THR A 2 18.86 -32.99 -10.28
CA THR A 2 19.83 -32.21 -11.05
C THR A 2 19.71 -30.71 -10.77
N SER A 3 20.87 -30.05 -10.67
CA SER A 3 21.09 -28.61 -10.44
C SER A 3 20.28 -27.64 -11.33
N SER A 4 19.63 -28.16 -12.38
CA SER A 4 18.75 -27.45 -13.31
C SER A 4 17.33 -27.20 -12.79
N GLU A 5 16.84 -27.96 -11.81
CA GLU A 5 15.52 -27.73 -11.20
C GLU A 5 15.55 -26.60 -10.15
N GLN A 6 16.67 -26.44 -9.45
CA GLN A 6 16.85 -25.37 -8.44
C GLN A 6 16.78 -23.97 -9.08
N THR A 7 17.41 -23.79 -10.25
CA THR A 7 17.41 -22.52 -10.99
C THR A 7 16.01 -22.12 -11.49
N LYS A 8 15.13 -23.10 -11.72
CA LYS A 8 13.74 -22.84 -12.13
C LYS A 8 12.84 -22.49 -10.94
N MET A 9 13.17 -22.96 -9.73
CA MET A 9 12.47 -22.61 -8.49
C MET A 9 12.84 -21.22 -7.97
N ASP A 10 14.08 -20.77 -8.13
CA ASP A 10 14.47 -19.41 -7.74
C ASP A 10 13.90 -18.32 -8.68
N GLN A 11 13.77 -18.60 -9.97
CA GLN A 11 13.16 -17.64 -10.92
C GLN A 11 11.66 -17.43 -10.71
N ALA A 12 10.94 -18.39 -10.12
CA ALA A 12 9.53 -18.22 -9.79
C ALA A 12 9.28 -17.27 -8.59
N LYS A 13 10.34 -16.91 -7.85
CA LYS A 13 10.23 -16.13 -6.60
C LYS A 13 10.37 -14.61 -6.76
N SER A 14 10.63 -14.11 -7.98
CA SER A 14 10.91 -12.69 -8.22
C SER A 14 10.04 -12.07 -9.33
N ALA A 15 8.74 -12.36 -9.34
CA ALA A 15 7.79 -11.52 -10.07
C ALA A 15 7.39 -10.35 -9.15
N LYS A 16 8.14 -9.24 -9.21
CA LYS A 16 7.80 -7.99 -8.53
C LYS A 16 6.38 -7.60 -8.96
N GLN A 17 5.46 -7.58 -8.01
CA GLN A 17 4.05 -7.30 -8.32
C GLN A 17 3.88 -5.79 -8.49
N THR A 18 3.88 -5.33 -9.74
CA THR A 18 3.67 -3.93 -10.10
C THR A 18 2.17 -3.64 -10.22
N LEU A 19 1.66 -2.75 -9.38
CA LEU A 19 0.28 -2.27 -9.45
C LEU A 19 0.19 -0.98 -10.26
N THR A 20 -0.39 -1.04 -11.46
CA THR A 20 -0.72 0.14 -12.28
C THR A 20 -2.00 0.82 -11.79
N ARG A 21 -2.11 2.14 -11.98
CA ARG A 21 -3.25 2.99 -11.56
C ARG A 21 -4.64 2.47 -11.97
N ARG A 22 -4.76 1.74 -13.08
CA ARG A 22 -6.03 1.14 -13.53
C ARG A 22 -6.50 -0.05 -12.67
N ALA A 23 -5.57 -0.79 -12.07
CA ALA A 23 -5.91 -1.88 -11.15
C ALA A 23 -6.38 -1.36 -9.78
N PHE A 24 -5.94 -0.16 -9.37
CA PHE A 24 -6.38 0.52 -8.15
C PHE A 24 -7.90 0.83 -8.15
N VAL A 25 -8.43 1.34 -9.27
CA VAL A 25 -9.84 1.78 -9.36
C VAL A 25 -10.84 0.62 -9.37
N ARG A 26 -10.42 -0.59 -9.79
CA ARG A 26 -11.31 -1.78 -9.81
C ARG A 26 -11.27 -2.59 -8.51
N GLY A 27 -10.27 -2.38 -7.65
CA GLY A 27 -10.08 -3.17 -6.42
C GLY A 27 -10.80 -2.63 -5.18
N THR A 28 -11.23 -1.36 -5.19
CA THR A 28 -11.85 -0.71 -4.03
C THR A 28 -13.38 -0.71 -4.14
N GLY A 29 -13.97 -1.89 -4.14
CA GLY A 29 -15.40 -2.05 -3.89
C GLY A 29 -15.65 -2.03 -2.38
N LEU A 30 -16.18 -0.90 -1.89
CA LEU A 30 -16.78 -0.68 -0.56
C LEU A 30 -15.97 -1.06 0.69
N GLY A 31 -15.42 -0.03 1.35
CA GLY A 31 -14.99 -0.11 2.75
C GLY A 31 -14.75 1.31 3.28
N ALA A 32 -15.40 1.65 4.38
CA ALA A 32 -15.60 3.02 4.87
C ALA A 32 -14.34 3.87 5.10
N GLY A 33 -14.43 5.14 4.67
CA GLY A 33 -14.03 6.30 5.47
C GLY A 33 -12.54 6.53 5.76
N VAL A 34 -11.85 7.19 4.83
CA VAL A 34 -10.83 8.19 5.20
C VAL A 34 -11.10 9.44 4.36
N ILE A 35 -11.80 10.42 4.94
CA ILE A 35 -11.78 11.78 4.43
C ILE A 35 -10.44 12.36 4.87
N VAL A 36 -9.47 12.45 3.96
CA VAL A 36 -8.32 13.32 4.17
C VAL A 36 -8.81 14.74 4.01
N THR A 37 -9.17 15.39 5.11
CA THR A 37 -9.36 16.85 5.11
C THR A 37 -7.97 17.47 4.93
N ALA A 38 -7.61 17.78 3.69
CA ALA A 38 -6.48 18.66 3.45
C ALA A 38 -6.82 20.02 4.09
N ALA A 39 -6.00 20.43 5.06
CA ALA A 39 -6.03 21.80 5.56
C ALA A 39 -5.77 22.73 4.36
N ALA A 40 -6.82 23.42 3.91
CA ALA A 40 -6.69 24.43 2.87
C ALA A 40 -5.86 25.58 3.46
N CYS A 41 -4.61 25.72 3.02
CA CYS A 41 -3.94 27.02 3.08
C CYS A 41 -4.82 27.99 2.27
N THR A 42 -5.52 28.88 2.96
CA THR A 42 -6.34 29.93 2.35
C THR A 42 -5.49 30.71 1.36
N PRO A 43 -5.72 30.61 0.04
CA PRO A 43 -5.07 31.52 -0.90
C PRO A 43 -5.75 32.87 -0.75
N GLY A 44 -4.96 33.93 -0.53
CA GLY A 44 -5.46 35.30 -0.59
C GLY A 44 -6.24 35.53 -1.88
N ALA A 45 -7.40 36.18 -1.75
CA ALA A 45 -8.28 36.48 -2.87
C ALA A 45 -7.53 37.22 -3.99
N PRO A 46 -7.56 36.74 -5.25
CA PRO A 46 -7.02 37.49 -6.37
C PRO A 46 -7.97 38.63 -6.77
N PRO A 47 -7.48 39.86 -7.04
CA PRO A 47 -8.26 40.87 -7.72
C PRO A 47 -8.19 40.60 -9.23
N GLY A 48 -9.24 40.02 -9.81
CA GLY A 48 -9.31 39.82 -11.26
C GLY A 48 -10.44 38.88 -11.64
N GLY A 49 -11.36 39.36 -12.47
CA GLY A 49 -12.65 38.72 -12.78
C GLY A 49 -12.61 37.38 -13.51
N PRO A 50 -13.79 36.80 -13.82
CA PRO A 50 -13.90 35.47 -14.41
C PRO A 50 -13.45 35.51 -15.87
N GLY A 51 -12.23 35.03 -16.12
CA GLY A 51 -11.76 34.72 -17.47
C GLY A 51 -12.46 33.45 -18.00
N PRO A 52 -12.85 33.40 -19.27
CA PRO A 52 -13.43 32.20 -19.86
C PRO A 52 -12.27 31.28 -20.20
N ASN A 53 -12.04 30.22 -19.43
CA ASN A 53 -11.42 28.97 -19.90
C ASN A 53 -11.42 27.96 -18.76
N GLY A 54 -12.25 26.92 -18.89
CA GLY A 54 -12.24 25.74 -18.03
C GLY A 54 -11.00 24.89 -18.25
N SER A 55 -9.83 25.39 -17.83
CA SER A 55 -8.63 24.56 -17.74
C SER A 55 -8.82 23.59 -16.59
N THR A 56 -9.27 22.39 -16.94
CA THR A 56 -9.08 21.20 -16.09
C THR A 56 -7.63 21.19 -15.66
N PRO A 57 -7.30 21.05 -14.35
CA PRO A 57 -5.91 20.99 -13.91
C PRO A 57 -5.21 19.89 -14.70
N THR A 58 -4.35 20.29 -15.62
CA THR A 58 -3.57 19.37 -16.43
C THR A 58 -2.53 18.81 -15.46
N GLY A 59 -2.87 17.67 -14.86
CA GLY A 59 -1.95 16.94 -14.01
C GLY A 59 -0.65 16.63 -14.76
N PRO A 60 0.43 16.29 -14.04
CA PRO A 60 1.75 16.12 -14.64
C PRO A 60 1.70 15.23 -15.90
N THR A 61 2.12 15.77 -17.04
CA THR A 61 2.15 15.13 -18.37
C THR A 61 3.29 14.08 -18.50
N GLY A 62 3.90 13.69 -17.39
CA GLY A 62 4.97 12.69 -17.35
C GLY A 62 4.44 11.25 -17.33
N PRO A 63 5.31 10.25 -17.56
CA PRO A 63 4.95 8.85 -17.32
C PRO A 63 4.46 8.68 -15.88
N THR A 64 3.40 7.88 -15.71
CA THR A 64 2.88 7.59 -14.36
C THR A 64 3.98 6.86 -13.57
N PRO A 65 4.38 7.37 -12.39
CA PRO A 65 5.44 6.74 -11.62
C PRO A 65 5.03 5.33 -11.19
N GLU A 66 5.98 4.40 -11.29
CA GLU A 66 5.81 3.05 -10.79
C GLU A 66 5.99 3.04 -9.26
N LEU A 67 5.07 2.37 -8.56
CA LEU A 67 5.11 2.27 -7.10
C LEU A 67 5.91 1.03 -6.68
N GLN A 68 6.88 1.23 -5.79
CA GLN A 68 7.62 0.13 -5.17
C GLN A 68 6.83 -0.41 -3.98
N LEU A 69 6.05 -1.48 -4.18
CA LEU A 69 5.16 -2.04 -3.15
C LEU A 69 5.91 -2.52 -1.90
N SER A 70 7.16 -2.95 -2.05
CA SER A 70 8.04 -3.33 -0.94
C SER A 70 8.39 -2.15 -0.01
N ASN A 71 8.23 -0.91 -0.48
CA ASN A 71 8.48 0.31 0.31
C ASN A 71 7.17 0.96 0.82
N ILE A 72 6.03 0.27 0.68
CA ILE A 72 4.72 0.79 1.08
C ILE A 72 4.14 -0.15 2.13
N GLN A 73 3.75 0.38 3.29
CA GLN A 73 3.17 -0.43 4.36
C GLN A 73 1.91 -1.17 3.90
N GLY A 74 1.75 -2.41 4.33
CA GLY A 74 0.77 -3.35 3.79
C GLY A 74 -0.70 -2.94 3.97
N ASN A 75 -0.97 -2.05 4.94
CA ASN A 75 -2.31 -1.54 5.17
C ASN A 75 -2.78 -0.50 4.13
N ILE A 76 -1.90 -0.01 3.25
CA ILE A 76 -2.18 1.14 2.38
C ILE A 76 -2.76 0.71 1.03
N LEU A 77 -2.06 -0.15 0.27
CA LEU A 77 -2.43 -0.45 -1.12
C LEU A 77 -3.00 -1.84 -1.35
N ALA A 78 -2.48 -2.85 -0.66
CA ALA A 78 -2.91 -4.23 -0.88
C ALA A 78 -4.28 -4.53 -0.24
N GLY A 79 -4.69 -3.71 0.74
CA GLY A 79 -5.91 -3.87 1.51
C GLY A 79 -5.84 -5.14 2.37
N PHE A 80 -5.80 -4.98 3.69
CA PHE A 80 -5.86 -6.12 4.60
C PHE A 80 -7.18 -6.05 5.38
N ASN A 81 -8.15 -6.86 4.96
CA ASN A 81 -9.46 -6.95 5.60
C ASN A 81 -9.29 -7.71 6.92
N LYS A 82 -9.06 -6.96 8.00
CA LYS A 82 -8.83 -7.50 9.34
C LYS A 82 -10.16 -7.72 10.05
N ASP A 83 -10.29 -8.84 10.76
CA ASP A 83 -11.41 -9.04 11.69
C ASP A 83 -11.31 -8.11 12.90
N HIS A 84 -10.08 -7.79 13.32
CA HIS A 84 -9.79 -6.96 14.48
C HIS A 84 -8.62 -6.01 14.23
N GLN A 85 -8.71 -4.79 14.75
CA GLN A 85 -7.62 -3.80 14.73
C GLN A 85 -7.51 -3.10 16.08
N ARG A 86 -6.28 -2.90 16.55
CA ARG A 86 -5.95 -2.07 17.71
C ARG A 86 -5.06 -0.92 17.26
N MET A 87 -5.36 0.29 17.73
CA MET A 87 -4.52 1.47 17.52
C MET A 87 -3.85 1.83 18.84
N LEU A 88 -2.53 2.00 18.80
CA LEU A 88 -1.72 2.38 19.95
C LEU A 88 -1.14 3.77 19.71
N PHE A 89 -1.30 4.66 20.69
CA PHE A 89 -0.79 6.03 20.65
C PHE A 89 0.24 6.21 21.75
N PHE A 90 1.39 6.78 21.41
CA PHE A 90 2.53 6.91 22.32
C PHE A 90 3.08 8.34 22.28
N THR A 91 3.55 8.80 23.44
CA THR A 91 4.41 9.98 23.55
C THR A 91 5.84 9.51 23.77
N PHE A 92 6.77 10.00 22.96
CA PHE A 92 8.19 9.66 23.11
C PHE A 92 8.91 10.70 23.99
N PRO A 93 9.76 10.26 24.92
CA PRO A 93 10.53 11.18 25.77
C PRO A 93 11.64 11.89 24.98
N SER A 94 12.09 11.33 23.85
CA SER A 94 13.06 11.93 22.95
C SER A 94 12.99 11.31 21.56
N GLY A 95 13.53 12.02 20.55
CA GLY A 95 13.66 11.47 19.19
C GLY A 95 14.59 10.24 19.12
N ALA A 96 15.59 10.15 20.03
CA ALA A 96 16.47 8.99 20.11
C ALA A 96 15.70 7.74 20.56
N ALA A 97 14.85 7.86 21.58
CA ALA A 97 14.00 6.77 22.05
C ALA A 97 13.02 6.31 20.96
N ALA A 98 12.45 7.24 20.19
CA ALA A 98 11.58 6.91 19.07
C ALA A 98 12.31 6.14 17.97
N LYS A 99 13.50 6.59 17.55
CA LYS A 99 14.32 5.91 16.54
C LYS A 99 14.74 4.51 16.99
N GLN A 100 15.11 4.35 18.25
CA GLN A 100 15.45 3.04 18.81
C GLN A 100 14.26 2.09 18.73
N LEU A 101 13.07 2.51 19.16
CA LEU A 101 11.87 1.67 19.04
C LEU A 101 11.57 1.33 17.57
N LEU A 102 11.57 2.32 16.68
CA LEU A 102 11.30 2.10 15.26
C LEU A 102 12.27 1.10 14.62
N SER A 103 13.55 1.13 15.02
CA SER A 103 14.54 0.16 14.51
C SER A 103 14.18 -1.30 14.88
N THR A 104 13.54 -1.52 16.02
CA THR A 104 13.08 -2.86 16.44
C THR A 104 11.77 -3.28 15.75
N LEU A 105 10.95 -2.32 15.35
CA LEU A 105 9.65 -2.58 14.71
C LEU A 105 9.77 -2.73 13.19
N GLN A 106 10.77 -2.13 12.55
CA GLN A 106 10.88 -2.08 11.10
C GLN A 106 10.82 -3.47 10.43
N GLU A 107 11.46 -4.47 11.04
CA GLU A 107 11.48 -5.85 10.52
C GLU A 107 10.15 -6.61 10.73
N GLN A 108 9.26 -6.09 11.57
CA GLN A 108 7.98 -6.71 11.92
C GLN A 108 6.80 -6.12 11.14
N VAL A 109 6.99 -5.00 10.43
CA VAL A 109 5.92 -4.32 9.68
C VAL A 109 5.82 -4.89 8.28
N ALA A 110 4.70 -5.56 7.98
CA ALA A 110 4.44 -6.08 6.65
C ALA A 110 4.29 -4.96 5.60
N ASN A 111 4.86 -5.16 4.43
CA ASN A 111 4.71 -4.28 3.26
C ASN A 111 3.58 -4.73 2.32
N SER A 112 3.27 -3.91 1.31
CA SER A 112 2.16 -4.13 0.38
C SER A 112 2.41 -5.30 -0.56
N GLU A 113 3.67 -5.61 -0.88
CA GLU A 113 4.02 -6.78 -1.67
C GLU A 113 3.70 -8.08 -0.90
N GLU A 114 4.06 -8.13 0.38
CA GLU A 114 3.79 -9.27 1.27
C GLU A 114 2.30 -9.49 1.49
N VAL A 115 1.54 -8.43 1.76
CA VAL A 115 0.08 -8.53 1.96
C VAL A 115 -0.61 -8.94 0.66
N LEU A 116 -0.17 -8.46 -0.50
CA LEU A 116 -0.74 -8.86 -1.78
C LEU A 116 -0.47 -10.35 -2.09
N ALA A 117 0.75 -10.82 -1.78
CA ALA A 117 1.11 -12.23 -1.89
C ALA A 117 0.26 -13.10 -0.95
N PHE A 118 0.04 -12.67 0.29
CA PHE A 118 -0.84 -13.36 1.24
C PHE A 118 -2.29 -13.42 0.73
N ASN A 119 -2.86 -12.28 0.31
CA ASN A 119 -4.21 -12.21 -0.22
C ASN A 119 -4.42 -13.14 -1.42
N SER A 120 -3.40 -13.26 -2.27
CA SER A 120 -3.42 -14.18 -3.42
C SER A 120 -3.48 -15.64 -2.98
N ARG A 121 -2.68 -16.04 -1.99
CA ARG A 121 -2.69 -17.39 -1.41
C ARG A 121 -4.01 -17.69 -0.70
N TYR A 122 -4.54 -16.73 0.06
CA TYR A 122 -5.81 -16.86 0.76
C TYR A 122 -6.95 -17.12 -0.21
N LYS A 123 -7.06 -16.33 -1.29
CA LYS A 123 -8.09 -16.51 -2.32
C LYS A 123 -7.97 -17.88 -3.00
N ALA A 124 -6.76 -18.31 -3.32
CA ALA A 124 -6.53 -19.62 -3.93
C ALA A 124 -6.94 -20.78 -2.99
N ALA A 125 -6.57 -20.70 -1.70
CA ALA A 125 -6.97 -21.69 -0.69
C ALA A 125 -8.49 -21.73 -0.51
N ALA A 126 -9.13 -20.57 -0.40
CA ALA A 126 -10.58 -20.45 -0.30
C ALA A 126 -11.31 -21.06 -1.52
N SER A 127 -10.78 -20.87 -2.73
CA SER A 127 -11.37 -21.45 -3.95
C SER A 127 -11.16 -22.97 -4.10
N SER A 128 -10.16 -23.53 -3.43
CA SER A 128 -9.76 -24.95 -3.56
C SER A 128 -10.13 -25.79 -2.34
N ASN A 129 -10.86 -25.22 -1.37
CA ASN A 129 -11.17 -25.85 -0.07
C ASN A 129 -9.93 -26.39 0.67
N SER A 130 -8.76 -25.77 0.45
CA SER A 130 -7.53 -26.06 1.18
C SER A 130 -7.47 -25.25 2.47
N PRO A 131 -6.65 -25.66 3.47
CA PRO A 131 -6.48 -24.88 4.70
C PRO A 131 -6.12 -23.42 4.40
N LEU A 132 -6.86 -22.49 5.02
CA LEU A 132 -6.63 -21.06 4.82
C LEU A 132 -5.30 -20.65 5.48
N PRO A 133 -4.45 -19.88 4.79
CA PRO A 133 -3.24 -19.36 5.40
C PRO A 133 -3.59 -18.37 6.51
N SER A 134 -2.86 -18.44 7.63
CA SER A 134 -2.95 -17.48 8.71
C SER A 134 -1.78 -16.49 8.64
N ALA A 135 -2.08 -15.20 8.84
CA ALA A 135 -1.06 -14.16 8.94
C ALA A 135 -0.45 -14.17 10.35
N THR A 136 0.88 -14.05 10.45
CA THR A 136 1.61 -14.08 11.73
C THR A 136 2.15 -12.72 12.17
N TRP A 137 1.70 -11.65 11.51
CA TRP A 137 2.09 -10.26 11.77
C TRP A 137 0.92 -9.45 12.35
#